data_AF-A0A345YR36-F1
#
_entry.id   AF-A0A345YR36-F1
#
_cell.length_a   1.000
_cell.length_b   1.000
_cell.length_c   1.000
_cell.angle_alpha   90.00
_cell.angle_beta   90.00
_cell.angle_gamma   90.00
#
_symmetry.space_group_name_H-M   'P 1'
#
loop_
_entity.id
_entity.type
_entity.pdbx_description
1 polymer ?
#
loop_
_entity_poly.entity_id
_entity_poly.type
_entity_poly.pdbx_seq_one_letter_code
_entity_poly.pdbx_strand_id
1 'polypeptide(L)'
;MLLIDCPHCGPRNEVEFHYGGEAHVPYPEDPASLSDREWAHYLFYRANTKGVLAERWQHAAGCRKWFNALRDTRTYRFERTYPMGAPRPAPPEEPPLPADAADPDLFAAAATTEGRTDGSLADDSAADALPGNEDHHA
;
A
#
# COMPACT_ATOMS: atom_id res chain seq x y z
N MET A 1 -8.39 -18.91 7.75
CA MET A 1 -9.78 -18.47 7.85
C MET A 1 -9.90 -17.46 8.98
N LEU A 2 -9.70 -16.18 8.66
CA LEU A 2 -9.94 -15.07 9.57
C LEU A 2 -11.44 -14.92 9.81
N LEU A 3 -11.78 -14.43 11.01
CA LEU A 3 -13.14 -14.07 11.38
C LEU A 3 -13.22 -12.54 11.40
N ILE A 4 -13.97 -11.97 10.47
CA ILE A 4 -14.09 -10.52 10.29
C ILE A 4 -15.44 -10.07 10.82
N ASP A 5 -15.45 -9.11 11.75
CA ASP A 5 -16.68 -8.59 12.35
C ASP A 5 -17.28 -7.47 11.50
N CYS A 6 -18.25 -7.83 10.65
CA CYS A 6 -18.97 -6.89 9.80
C CYS A 6 -19.88 -6.01 10.68
N PRO A 7 -19.76 -4.67 10.63
CA PRO A 7 -20.58 -3.76 11.45
C PRO A 7 -22.10 -3.88 11.25
N HIS A 8 -22.53 -4.63 10.24
CA HIS A 8 -23.95 -4.84 9.91
C HIS A 8 -24.41 -6.29 10.06
N CYS A 9 -23.49 -7.26 9.98
CA CYS A 9 -23.83 -8.69 9.91
C CYS A 9 -23.18 -9.53 11.02
N GLY A 10 -22.32 -8.92 11.84
CA GLY A 10 -21.54 -9.60 12.86
C GLY A 10 -20.35 -10.38 12.30
N PRO A 11 -19.78 -11.29 13.10
CA PRO A 11 -18.62 -12.10 12.72
C PRO A 11 -18.92 -13.06 11.56
N ARG A 12 -18.07 -13.02 10.53
CA ARG A 12 -18.18 -13.88 9.33
C ARG A 12 -16.80 -14.31 8.83
N ASN A 13 -16.78 -15.39 8.05
CA ASN A 13 -15.52 -15.92 7.49
C ASN A 13 -14.96 -15.00 6.41
N GLU A 14 -13.62 -14.89 6.34
CA GLU A 14 -12.90 -14.01 5.41
C GLU A 14 -13.30 -14.19 3.93
N VAL A 15 -13.67 -15.41 3.54
CA VAL A 15 -14.10 -15.74 2.16
C VAL A 15 -15.38 -15.05 1.73
N GLU A 16 -16.16 -14.52 2.67
CA GLU A 16 -17.35 -13.71 2.37
C GLU A 16 -16.98 -12.28 1.95
N PHE A 17 -15.71 -11.88 2.07
CA PHE A 17 -15.28 -10.48 1.92
C PHE A 17 -14.31 -10.28 0.76
N HIS A 18 -14.39 -9.10 0.16
CA HIS A 18 -13.36 -8.58 -0.74
C HIS A 18 -12.46 -7.58 0.00
N TYR A 19 -11.15 -7.74 -0.20
CA TYR A 19 -10.13 -6.83 0.33
C TYR A 19 -10.02 -5.57 -0.55
N GLY A 20 -10.00 -4.40 0.07
CA GLY A 20 -9.94 -3.10 -0.63
C GLY A 20 -8.65 -2.32 -0.47
N GLY A 21 -7.62 -2.92 0.13
CA GLY A 21 -6.35 -2.25 0.40
C GLY A 21 -6.47 -1.18 1.48
N GLU A 22 -5.54 -0.23 1.46
CA GLU A 22 -5.46 0.89 2.42
C GLU A 22 -6.76 1.70 2.50
N ALA A 23 -7.12 2.08 3.73
CA ALA A 23 -8.22 2.99 4.03
C ALA A 23 -7.78 4.46 3.98
N HIS A 24 -8.76 5.36 3.87
CA HIS A 24 -8.52 6.82 3.96
C HIS A 24 -7.69 7.42 2.82
N VAL A 25 -7.69 6.79 1.64
CA VAL A 25 -7.19 7.41 0.40
C VAL A 25 -8.40 7.89 -0.40
N PRO A 26 -8.82 9.17 -0.26
CA PRO A 26 -9.94 9.71 -1.01
C PRO A 26 -9.59 9.91 -2.47
N TYR A 27 -10.60 9.87 -3.34
CA TYR A 27 -10.45 10.35 -4.71
C TYR A 27 -10.13 11.85 -4.69
N PRO A 28 -9.16 12.35 -5.49
CA PRO A 28 -8.89 13.77 -5.57
C PRO A 28 -10.12 14.56 -6.03
N GLU A 29 -10.42 15.69 -5.39
CA GLU A 29 -11.61 16.49 -5.72
C GLU A 29 -11.56 17.05 -7.14
N ASP A 30 -10.37 17.48 -7.59
CA ASP A 30 -10.11 17.90 -8.97
C ASP A 30 -8.85 17.21 -9.53
N PRO A 31 -9.00 16.01 -10.12
CA PRO A 31 -7.88 15.27 -10.72
C PRO A 31 -7.19 16.00 -11.86
N ALA A 32 -7.87 16.90 -12.57
CA ALA A 32 -7.31 17.60 -13.72
C ALA A 32 -6.29 18.67 -13.30
N SER A 33 -6.33 19.09 -12.05
CA SER A 33 -5.37 20.03 -11.46
C SER A 33 -4.07 19.38 -10.98
N LEU A 34 -4.02 18.05 -10.89
CA LEU A 34 -2.86 17.32 -10.38
C LEU A 34 -1.77 17.19 -11.44
N SER A 35 -0.52 17.21 -11.00
CA SER A 35 0.60 16.77 -11.84
C SER A 35 0.55 15.26 -12.09
N ASP A 36 1.17 14.80 -13.17
CA ASP A 36 1.31 13.37 -13.48
C ASP A 36 1.90 12.57 -12.32
N ARG A 37 2.82 13.16 -11.55
CA ARG A 37 3.42 12.53 -10.37
C ARG A 37 2.40 12.33 -9.26
N GLU A 38 1.61 13.35 -8.94
CA GLU A 38 0.57 13.28 -7.90
C GLU A 38 -0.53 12.31 -8.31
N TRP A 39 -0.92 12.34 -9.59
CA TRP A 39 -1.89 11.41 -10.14
C TRP A 39 -1.38 9.96 -10.12
N ALA A 40 -0.12 9.73 -10.51
CA ALA A 40 0.51 8.42 -10.39
C ALA A 40 0.56 7.93 -8.94
N HIS A 41 0.82 8.82 -7.98
CA HIS A 41 0.73 8.51 -6.55
C HIS A 41 -0.68 8.03 -6.17
N TYR A 42 -1.71 8.77 -6.58
CA TYR A 42 -3.10 8.36 -6.33
C TYR A 42 -3.46 7.03 -7.03
N LEU A 43 -3.00 6.78 -8.25
CA LEU A 43 -3.34 5.56 -8.99
C LEU A 43 -2.61 4.32 -8.46
N PHE A 44 -1.32 4.45 -8.14
CA PHE A 44 -0.44 3.28 -7.98
C PHE A 44 0.17 3.13 -6.58
N TYR A 45 0.18 4.17 -5.75
CA TYR A 45 0.89 4.14 -4.46
C TYR A 45 -0.07 4.00 -3.29
N ARG A 46 0.15 2.99 -2.45
CA ARG A 46 -0.56 2.77 -1.18
C ARG A 46 0.44 2.39 -0.10
N ALA A 47 0.10 2.66 1.16
CA ALA A 47 0.90 2.19 2.27
C ALA A 47 0.89 0.66 2.35
N ASN A 48 2.06 0.08 2.61
CA ASN A 48 2.24 -1.35 2.87
C ASN A 48 2.87 -1.54 4.26
N THR A 49 2.13 -1.11 5.28
CA THR A 49 2.64 -1.08 6.66
C THR A 49 2.84 -2.50 7.19
N LYS A 50 4.05 -2.81 7.68
CA LYS A 50 4.34 -4.01 8.48
C LYS A 50 4.00 -3.72 9.94
N GLY A 51 2.79 -4.11 10.36
CA GLY A 51 2.21 -3.72 11.66
C GLY A 51 0.73 -3.37 11.50
N VAL A 52 0.19 -2.52 12.36
CA VAL A 52 -1.23 -2.13 12.31
C VAL A 52 -1.52 -1.22 11.10
N LEU A 53 -2.17 -1.79 10.09
CA LEU A 53 -2.63 -1.08 8.90
C LEU A 53 -4.12 -0.71 9.03
N ALA A 54 -4.47 0.50 8.60
CA ALA A 54 -5.85 0.87 8.33
C ALA A 54 -6.22 0.45 6.91
N GLU A 55 -7.19 -0.44 6.78
CA GLU A 55 -7.56 -1.09 5.53
C GLU A 55 -9.08 -1.15 5.32
N ARG A 56 -9.52 -1.47 4.11
CA ARG A 56 -10.93 -1.54 3.71
C ARG A 56 -11.35 -2.96 3.39
N TRP A 57 -12.59 -3.28 3.74
CA TRP A 57 -13.23 -4.54 3.42
C TRP A 57 -14.65 -4.32 2.93
N GLN A 58 -15.09 -5.15 1.99
CA GLN A 58 -16.46 -5.21 1.52
C GLN A 58 -17.06 -6.58 1.85
N HIS A 59 -18.22 -6.63 2.50
CA HIS A 59 -18.92 -7.89 2.77
C HIS A 59 -19.68 -8.40 1.54
N ALA A 60 -18.93 -8.86 0.54
CA ALA A 60 -19.42 -9.18 -0.80
C ALA A 60 -20.51 -10.27 -0.83
N ALA A 61 -20.36 -11.32 -0.02
CA ALA A 61 -21.34 -12.41 0.07
C ALA A 61 -22.47 -12.13 1.09
N GLY A 62 -22.52 -10.94 1.69
CA GLY A 62 -23.50 -10.55 2.70
C GLY A 62 -24.15 -9.21 2.38
N CYS A 63 -23.96 -8.20 3.25
CA CYS A 63 -24.65 -6.92 3.09
C CYS A 63 -24.11 -6.04 1.95
N ARG A 64 -23.01 -6.44 1.29
CA ARG A 64 -22.33 -5.73 0.19
C ARG A 64 -21.81 -4.34 0.53
N LYS A 65 -21.80 -3.98 1.82
CA LYS A 65 -21.31 -2.68 2.30
C LYS A 65 -19.80 -2.71 2.50
N TRP A 66 -19.19 -1.56 2.24
CA TRP A 66 -17.81 -1.27 2.60
C TRP A 66 -17.72 -0.84 4.07
N PHE A 67 -16.60 -1.15 4.71
CA PHE A 67 -16.21 -0.68 6.03
C PHE A 67 -14.68 -0.67 6.15
N ASN A 68 -14.18 -0.05 7.20
CA ASN A 68 -12.76 0.01 7.49
C ASN A 68 -12.39 -0.94 8.64
N ALA A 69 -11.13 -1.37 8.68
CA ALA A 69 -10.56 -2.15 9.75
C ALA A 69 -9.16 -1.65 10.13
N LEU A 70 -8.78 -1.90 11.38
CA LEU A 70 -7.39 -1.89 11.83
C LEU A 70 -6.97 -3.34 12.01
N ARG A 71 -5.94 -3.77 11.28
CA ARG A 71 -5.41 -5.14 11.37
C ARG A 71 -3.90 -5.11 11.42
N ASP A 72 -3.31 -5.90 12.32
CA ASP A 72 -1.88 -6.14 12.29
C ASP A 72 -1.55 -7.08 11.11
N THR A 73 -0.81 -6.57 10.12
CA THR A 73 -0.46 -7.32 8.91
C THR A 73 0.57 -8.42 9.13
N ARG A 74 1.19 -8.51 10.31
CA ARG A 74 2.12 -9.58 10.69
C ARG A 74 1.39 -10.77 11.31
N THR A 75 0.40 -10.50 12.14
CA THR A 75 -0.32 -11.52 12.94
C THR A 75 -1.74 -11.81 12.43
N TYR A 76 -2.24 -10.94 11.55
CA TYR A 76 -3.61 -10.92 11.03
C TYR A 76 -4.71 -10.69 12.07
N ARG A 77 -4.34 -10.27 13.28
CA ARG A 77 -5.32 -9.88 14.31
C ARG A 77 -6.02 -8.59 13.93
N PHE A 78 -7.35 -8.63 13.88
CA PHE A 78 -8.18 -7.44 13.78
C PHE A 78 -8.25 -6.76 15.13
N GLU A 79 -7.82 -5.51 15.19
CA GLU A 79 -7.88 -4.68 16.40
C GLU A 79 -9.24 -3.96 16.50
N ARG A 80 -9.82 -3.59 15.34
CA ARG A 80 -11.09 -2.87 15.27
C ARG A 80 -11.70 -2.93 13.87
N THR A 81 -13.03 -2.94 13.78
CA THR A 81 -13.77 -2.57 12.56
C THR A 81 -14.58 -1.30 12.82
N TYR A 82 -14.78 -0.48 11.79
CA TYR A 82 -15.47 0.80 11.92
C TYR A 82 -16.11 1.24 10.60
N PRO A 83 -17.18 2.07 10.64
CA PRO A 83 -17.90 2.48 9.45
C PRO A 83 -17.04 3.24 8.42
N MET A 84 -17.47 3.22 7.16
CA MET A 84 -16.92 4.12 6.14
C MET A 84 -17.18 5.59 6.51
N GLY A 85 -16.23 6.46 6.18
CA GLY A 85 -16.29 7.90 6.46
C GLY A 85 -15.97 8.28 7.92
N ALA A 86 -15.95 7.32 8.85
CA ALA A 86 -15.47 7.58 10.20
C ALA A 86 -13.94 7.77 10.21
N PRO A 87 -13.41 8.66 11.06
CA PRO A 87 -11.97 8.89 11.17
C PRO A 87 -11.24 7.61 11.63
N ARG A 88 -9.96 7.48 11.25
CA ARG A 88 -9.10 6.38 11.70
C ARG A 88 -9.00 6.40 13.23
N PRO A 89 -9.40 5.32 13.94
CA PRO A 89 -9.17 5.19 15.37
C PRO A 89 -7.67 5.10 15.68
N ALA A 90 -7.26 5.53 16.87
CA ALA A 90 -5.88 5.31 17.32
C ALA A 90 -5.57 3.80 17.32
N PRO A 91 -4.40 3.39 16.78
CA PRO A 91 -3.96 2.01 16.89
C PRO A 91 -3.75 1.66 18.37
N PRO A 92 -3.86 0.37 18.74
CA PRO A 92 -3.42 -0.06 20.05
C PRO A 92 -1.93 0.28 20.23
N GLU A 93 -1.53 0.60 21.45
CA GLU A 93 -0.13 0.85 21.78
C GLU A 93 0.68 -0.41 21.46
N GLU A 94 1.63 -0.28 20.53
CA GLU A 94 2.51 -1.38 20.18
C GLU A 94 3.54 -1.52 21.31
N PRO A 95 3.70 -2.71 21.92
CA PRO A 95 4.76 -2.90 22.89
C PRO A 95 6.10 -2.56 22.22
N PRO A 96 7.01 -1.88 22.93
CA PRO A 96 8.28 -1.47 22.35
C PRO A 96 9.01 -2.69 21.79
N LEU A 97 9.61 -2.53 20.61
CA LEU A 97 10.45 -3.57 20.03
C LEU A 97 11.50 -3.98 21.07
N PRO A 98 11.73 -5.29 21.29
CA PRO A 98 12.78 -5.72 22.18
C PRO A 98 14.13 -5.20 21.62
N ALA A 99 15.00 -4.74 22.52
CA ALA A 99 16.19 -3.95 22.17
C ALA A 99 17.18 -4.69 21.25
N ASP A 100 17.10 -6.01 21.21
CA ASP A 100 17.89 -6.91 20.35
C ASP A 100 17.40 -6.96 18.90
N ALA A 101 16.15 -6.61 18.61
CA ALA A 101 15.62 -6.54 17.25
C ALA A 101 16.11 -5.30 16.46
N ALA A 102 16.76 -4.35 17.14
CA ALA A 102 17.35 -3.15 16.54
C ALA A 102 18.83 -3.34 16.15
N ASP A 103 19.40 -4.55 16.33
CA ASP A 103 20.80 -4.83 15.98
C ASP A 103 20.98 -4.80 14.45
N PRO A 104 21.69 -3.79 13.89
CA PRO A 104 21.92 -3.68 12.46
C PRO A 104 22.81 -4.82 11.91
N ASP A 105 23.57 -5.52 12.76
CA ASP A 105 24.47 -6.59 12.35
C ASP A 105 23.73 -7.90 12.05
N LEU A 106 22.49 -8.06 12.55
CA LEU A 106 21.65 -9.24 12.25
C LEU A 106 21.06 -9.20 10.83
N PHE A 107 20.92 -8.02 10.21
CA PHE A 107 20.41 -7.87 8.84
C PHE A 107 21.51 -7.88 7.77
N ALA A 108 22.77 -7.61 8.14
CA ALA A 108 23.90 -7.63 7.20
C ALA A 108 24.24 -9.04 6.69
N ALA A 109 23.98 -10.08 7.48
CA ALA A 109 24.34 -11.46 7.14
C ALA A 109 23.54 -12.08 5.97
N ALA A 110 22.43 -11.46 5.54
CA ALA A 110 21.60 -11.98 4.45
C ALA A 110 21.94 -11.40 3.06
N ALA A 111 22.86 -10.43 2.96
CA ALA A 111 23.13 -9.67 1.75
C ALA A 111 24.44 -10.04 1.02
N THR A 112 25.00 -11.24 1.22
CA THR A 112 26.12 -11.72 0.39
C THR A 112 25.59 -12.45 -0.85
N THR A 113 25.06 -11.70 -1.81
CA THR A 113 25.01 -12.17 -3.19
C THR A 113 26.41 -12.00 -3.75
N GLU A 114 27.18 -13.08 -3.88
CA GLU A 114 28.46 -13.07 -4.61
C GLU A 114 28.18 -12.67 -6.06
N GLY A 115 28.49 -11.41 -6.38
CA GLY A 115 28.41 -10.87 -7.72
C GLY A 115 29.43 -11.55 -8.62
N ARG A 116 28.96 -12.31 -9.61
CA ARG A 116 29.75 -12.72 -10.76
C ARG A 116 29.83 -11.53 -11.71
N THR A 117 30.97 -10.83 -11.72
CA THR A 117 31.28 -9.81 -12.73
C THR A 117 31.78 -10.49 -14.00
N ASP A 118 31.02 -10.40 -15.07
CA ASP A 118 31.57 -10.41 -16.43
C ASP A 118 30.72 -9.51 -17.32
N GLY A 119 31.38 -8.70 -18.16
CA GLY A 119 30.73 -7.89 -19.18
C GLY A 119 30.76 -6.37 -18.93
N SER A 120 31.90 -5.77 -19.26
CA SER A 120 32.09 -4.33 -19.51
C SER A 120 30.97 -3.71 -20.35
N LEU A 121 30.28 -2.69 -19.83
CA LEU A 121 29.58 -1.69 -20.64
C LEU A 121 30.38 -0.40 -20.58
N ALA A 122 31.03 -0.11 -21.70
CA ALA A 122 31.72 1.15 -21.93
C ALA A 122 30.72 2.31 -21.93
N ASP A 123 31.21 3.42 -21.39
CA ASP A 123 30.67 4.77 -21.51
C ASP A 123 30.49 5.11 -23.00
N ASP A 124 29.29 5.51 -23.40
CA ASP A 124 29.10 6.28 -24.63
C ASP A 124 28.13 7.42 -24.35
N SER A 125 28.74 8.53 -23.96
CA SER A 125 28.17 9.86 -23.95
C SER A 125 28.08 10.38 -25.39
N ALA A 126 26.88 10.32 -25.97
CA ALA A 126 26.59 11.05 -27.19
C ALA A 126 25.16 11.60 -27.18
N ALA A 127 25.07 12.92 -27.09
CA ALA A 127 23.89 13.69 -27.40
C ALA A 127 23.48 13.47 -28.85
N ASP A 128 22.18 13.30 -29.10
CA ASP A 128 21.64 13.64 -30.42
C ASP A 128 20.29 14.32 -30.29
N ALA A 129 20.21 15.48 -30.91
CA ALA A 129 19.09 16.40 -30.92
C ALA A 129 17.97 15.84 -31.81
N LEU A 130 16.73 15.90 -31.33
CA LEU A 130 15.56 15.69 -32.20
C LEU A 130 15.34 16.95 -33.04
N PRO A 131 15.35 16.88 -34.38
CA PRO A 131 14.99 18.02 -35.22
C PRO A 131 13.50 18.31 -35.14
N GLY A 132 13.16 19.60 -35.10
CA GLY A 132 11.81 20.13 -35.05
C GLY A 132 10.98 19.75 -36.27
N ASN A 133 9.68 19.55 -36.05
CA ASN A 133 8.69 19.44 -37.12
C ASN A 133 8.02 20.81 -37.25
N GLU A 134 8.41 21.53 -38.29
CA GLU A 134 7.75 22.76 -38.76
C GLU A 134 6.45 22.42 -39.51
N ASP A 135 5.51 23.34 -39.35
CA ASP A 135 4.22 23.51 -40.01
C ASP A 135 4.06 22.93 -41.43
N HIS A 136 2.91 22.29 -41.67
CA HIS A 136 2.24 22.36 -42.97
C HIS A 136 0.74 22.64 -42.79
N HIS A 137 0.37 23.87 -43.14
CA HIS A 137 -0.96 24.27 -43.55
C HIS A 137 -1.39 23.52 -44.83
N ALA A 138 -2.60 22.95 -44.81
CA ALA A 138 -3.60 22.99 -45.89
C ALA A 138 -4.94 22.49 -45.36
#